data_AF-A0A9P8Z3M4-F1
#
_entry.id   AF-A0A9P8Z3M4-F1
#
_cell.length_a   1.000
_cell.length_b   1.000
_cell.length_c   1.000
_cell.angle_alpha   90.00
_cell.angle_beta   90.00
_cell.angle_gamma   90.00
#
_symmetry.space_group_name_H-M   'P 1'
#
loop_
_entity.id
_entity.type
_entity.pdbx_description
1 polymer ?
#
loop_
_entity_poly.entity_id
_entity_poly.type
_entity_poly.pdbx_seq_one_letter_code
_entity_poly.pdbx_strand_id
1 'polypeptide(L)'
;MTPFVQTYAERSITLADFEIELMSTDYIADGAYSRNCKGQLKRGLQLTCTLHADLSGVIPHLRQHRAASKITFWRLDFSIETFFGQTSLCAALVWNEQGIVRRGPVAIVPNSVV
;
A
#
# COMPACT_ATOMS: atom_id res chain seq x y z
N MET A 1 -11.21 6.99 3.32
CA MET A 1 -10.15 6.07 2.90
C MET A 1 -8.97 6.28 3.85
N THR A 2 -8.57 5.24 4.58
CA THR A 2 -7.49 5.36 5.58
C THR A 2 -6.14 5.24 4.86
N PRO A 3 -5.22 6.21 4.99
CA PRO A 3 -3.92 6.15 4.32
C PRO A 3 -3.05 5.04 4.93
N PHE A 4 -2.16 4.49 4.11
CA PHE A 4 -1.07 3.66 4.62
C PHE A 4 -0.05 4.55 5.32
N VAL A 5 0.50 4.05 6.42
CA VAL A 5 1.48 4.76 7.24
C VAL A 5 2.68 3.86 7.42
N GLN A 6 3.83 4.29 6.92
CA GLN A 6 5.09 3.61 7.18
C GLN A 6 6.00 4.52 7.99
N THR A 7 6.51 3.99 9.11
CA THR A 7 7.37 4.71 10.05
C THR A 7 8.78 4.13 10.01
N TYR A 8 9.77 5.00 10.13
CA TYR A 8 11.18 4.65 9.98
C TYR A 8 12.02 5.32 11.06
N ALA A 9 13.01 4.59 11.58
CA ALA A 9 13.98 5.14 12.52
C ALA A 9 15.00 6.06 11.83
N GLU A 10 15.41 5.70 10.61
CA GLU A 10 16.41 6.42 9.82
C GLU A 10 15.89 6.76 8.42
N ARG A 11 16.47 7.77 7.78
CA ARG A 11 16.16 8.16 6.40
C ARG A 11 16.91 7.25 5.44
N SER A 12 16.51 5.99 5.34
CA SER A 12 17.14 5.04 4.39
C SER A 12 16.45 5.05 3.03
N ILE A 13 17.25 5.03 1.96
CA ILE A 13 16.83 4.92 0.56
C ILE A 13 16.50 3.48 0.14
N THR A 14 16.88 2.48 0.94
CA THR A 14 16.58 1.05 0.68
C THR A 14 15.13 0.65 0.95
N LEU A 15 14.25 1.63 1.22
CA LEU A 15 12.85 1.47 1.60
C LEU A 15 11.90 1.90 0.47
N ALA A 16 12.40 1.85 -0.77
CA ALA A 16 11.68 2.27 -1.96
C ALA A 16 10.58 1.28 -2.35
N ASP A 17 10.69 -0.01 -2.04
CA ASP A 17 9.70 -0.99 -2.51
C ASP A 17 8.54 -1.17 -1.52
N PHE A 18 7.31 -1.00 -2.00
CA PHE A 18 6.08 -1.30 -1.29
C PHE A 18 5.28 -2.37 -2.03
N GLU A 19 4.83 -3.38 -1.30
CA GLU A 19 4.05 -4.49 -1.85
C GLU A 19 2.79 -4.74 -1.01
N ILE A 20 1.65 -4.92 -1.68
CA ILE A 20 0.40 -5.31 -1.01
C ILE A 20 -0.43 -6.29 -1.87
N GLU A 21 -0.97 -7.31 -1.22
CA GLU A 21 -1.87 -8.29 -1.83
C GLU A 21 -3.30 -7.73 -1.95
N LEU A 22 -3.85 -7.72 -3.18
CA LEU A 22 -5.25 -7.43 -3.43
C LEU A 22 -6.03 -8.74 -3.53
N MET A 23 -6.99 -8.92 -2.62
CA MET A 23 -7.83 -10.11 -2.54
C MET A 23 -9.26 -9.81 -3.00
N SER A 24 -9.92 -10.81 -3.57
CA SER A 24 -11.34 -10.74 -3.92
C SER A 24 -12.10 -11.90 -3.28
N THR A 25 -13.41 -11.73 -3.15
CA THR A 25 -14.34 -12.76 -2.67
C THR A 25 -15.70 -12.50 -3.30
N ASP A 26 -16.36 -13.56 -3.75
CA ASP A 26 -17.77 -13.57 -4.14
C ASP A 26 -18.69 -13.90 -2.94
N TYR A 27 -18.08 -14.29 -1.82
CA TYR A 27 -18.73 -14.50 -0.53
C TYR A 27 -18.72 -13.22 0.31
N ILE A 28 -19.81 -12.96 1.04
CA ILE A 28 -19.84 -11.91 2.06
C ILE A 28 -18.95 -12.38 3.22
N ALA A 29 -17.69 -11.97 3.18
CA ALA A 29 -16.73 -12.34 4.20
C ALA A 29 -17.09 -11.70 5.54
N ASP A 30 -17.34 -12.52 6.56
CA ASP A 30 -17.59 -12.04 7.92
C ASP A 30 -16.25 -11.85 8.65
N GLY A 31 -15.95 -10.64 9.13
CA GLY A 31 -14.75 -10.30 9.92
C GLY A 31 -13.59 -9.64 9.15
N ALA A 32 -12.68 -9.00 9.90
CA ALA A 32 -11.67 -8.06 9.39
C ALA A 32 -10.34 -8.68 8.86
N TYR A 33 -10.17 -10.00 8.96
CA TYR A 33 -8.89 -10.67 8.64
C TYR A 33 -9.02 -11.58 7.42
N SER A 34 -8.03 -11.53 6.53
CA SER A 34 -7.97 -12.36 5.32
C SER A 34 -7.43 -13.76 5.54
N ARG A 35 -6.54 -13.93 6.53
CA ARG A 35 -5.89 -15.19 6.87
C ARG A 35 -6.26 -15.64 8.29
N ASN A 36 -6.32 -16.95 8.50
CA ASN A 36 -6.47 -17.54 9.83
C ASN A 36 -5.12 -17.59 10.58
N CYS A 37 -5.13 -18.05 11.83
CA CYS A 37 -3.92 -18.21 12.64
C CYS A 37 -2.88 -19.20 12.09
N LYS A 38 -3.24 -19.99 11.07
CA LYS A 38 -2.35 -20.91 10.36
C LYS A 38 -1.83 -20.31 9.04
N GLY A 39 -2.12 -19.04 8.76
CA GLY A 39 -1.72 -18.35 7.53
C GLY A 39 -2.54 -18.69 6.29
N GLN A 40 -3.57 -19.53 6.43
CA GLN A 40 -4.42 -19.94 5.31
C GLN A 40 -5.46 -18.86 5.01
N LEU A 41 -5.67 -18.57 3.73
CA LEU A 41 -6.75 -17.69 3.28
C LEU A 41 -8.09 -18.25 3.76
N LYS A 42 -8.98 -17.35 4.21
CA LYS A 42 -10.33 -17.76 4.55
C LYS A 42 -11.05 -18.28 3.31
N ARG A 43 -12.00 -19.18 3.55
CA ARG A 43 -12.86 -19.72 2.49
C ARG A 43 -13.55 -18.57 1.74
N GLY A 44 -13.51 -18.64 0.41
CA GLY A 44 -14.08 -17.63 -0.49
C GLY A 44 -13.13 -16.48 -0.84
N LEU A 45 -12.06 -16.26 -0.07
CA LEU A 45 -11.02 -15.32 -0.47
C LEU A 45 -10.06 -15.95 -1.45
N GLN A 46 -9.76 -15.20 -2.51
CA GLN A 46 -8.73 -15.52 -3.48
C GLN A 46 -7.80 -14.33 -3.66
N LEU A 47 -6.51 -14.60 -3.86
CA LEU A 47 -5.54 -13.58 -4.22
C LEU A 47 -5.72 -13.25 -5.71
N THR A 48 -6.08 -11.99 -6.01
CA THR A 48 -6.33 -11.50 -7.37
C THR A 48 -5.01 -11.07 -8.02
N CYS A 49 -4.29 -10.18 -7.35
CA CYS A 49 -3.02 -9.64 -7.81
C CYS A 49 -2.24 -9.04 -6.65
N THR A 50 -0.97 -8.79 -6.91
CA THR A 50 -0.07 -8.04 -6.04
C THR A 50 0.17 -6.66 -6.63
N LEU A 51 0.03 -5.63 -5.80
CA LEU A 51 0.34 -4.26 -6.18
C LEU A 51 1.75 -3.92 -5.69
N HIS A 52 2.59 -3.47 -6.60
CA HIS A 52 3.96 -3.05 -6.32
C HIS A 52 4.14 -1.56 -6.63
N ALA A 53 4.64 -0.80 -5.67
CA ALA A 53 4.88 0.63 -5.82
C ALA A 53 6.32 0.98 -5.46
N ASP A 54 6.96 1.77 -6.32
CA ASP A 54 8.25 2.40 -6.02
C ASP A 54 8.01 3.75 -5.31
N LEU A 55 8.38 3.80 -4.04
CA LEU A 55 8.33 4.93 -3.14
C LEU A 55 9.56 5.84 -3.25
N SER A 56 10.57 5.51 -4.07
CA SER A 56 11.81 6.31 -4.22
C SER A 56 11.53 7.78 -4.57
N GLY A 57 10.52 8.03 -5.42
CA GLY A 57 10.05 9.36 -5.77
C GLY A 57 9.31 10.10 -4.64
N VAL A 58 8.88 9.38 -3.60
CA VAL A 58 8.16 9.92 -2.44
C VAL A 58 9.08 10.10 -1.23
N ILE A 59 10.17 9.34 -1.12
CA ILE A 59 11.19 9.44 -0.05
C ILE A 59 11.69 10.87 0.22
N PRO A 60 11.91 11.76 -0.77
CA PRO A 60 12.29 13.14 -0.52
C PRO A 60 11.28 13.91 0.36
N HIS A 61 10.02 13.47 0.37
CA HIS A 61 8.90 14.08 1.09
C HIS A 61 8.62 13.44 2.47
N LEU A 62 9.50 12.56 2.96
CA LEU A 62 9.44 12.04 4.32
C LEU A 62 9.36 13.19 5.33
N ARG A 63 8.36 13.13 6.21
CA ARG A 63 8.19 14.10 7.29
C ARG A 63 8.83 13.57 8.55
N GLN A 64 9.63 14.41 9.20
CA GLN A 64 10.13 14.10 10.53
C GLN A 64 9.00 14.30 11.54
N HIS A 65 8.72 13.26 12.32
CA HIS A 65 7.79 13.29 13.43
C HIS A 65 8.52 13.09 14.74
N ARG A 66 8.03 13.77 15.78
CA ARG A 66 8.52 13.61 17.14
C ARG A 66 7.42 13.01 17.99
N ALA A 67 7.67 11.83 18.55
CA ALA A 67 6.76 11.23 19.51
C ALA A 67 6.81 12.00 20.84
N ALA A 68 5.78 11.86 21.66
CA ALA A 68 5.73 12.41 23.03
C ALA A 68 6.94 11.96 23.88
N SER A 69 7.52 10.80 23.56
CA SER A 69 8.71 10.21 24.18
C SER A 69 10.05 10.86 23.76
N LYS A 70 10.05 12.00 23.05
CA LYS A 70 11.24 12.66 22.46
C LYS A 70 11.97 11.85 21.38
N ILE A 71 11.49 10.65 21.04
CA ILE A 71 12.02 9.87 19.91
C ILE A 71 11.63 10.55 18.60
N THR A 72 12.62 10.76 17.75
CA THR A 72 12.43 11.25 16.39
C THR A 72 12.30 10.06 15.45
N PHE A 73 11.29 10.08 14.59
CA PHE A 73 11.11 9.09 13.53
C PHE A 73 10.69 9.79 12.24
N TRP A 74 10.87 9.13 11.11
CA TRP A 74 10.41 9.61 9.82
C TRP A 74 9.13 8.87 9.44
N ARG A 75 8.18 9.59 8.85
CA ARG A 75 6.89 9.03 8.42
C ARG A 75 6.62 9.39 6.97
N LEU A 76 6.14 8.39 6.23
CA LEU A 76 5.57 8.58 4.90
C LEU A 76 4.08 8.30 4.96
N ASP A 77 3.29 9.28 4.53
CA ASP A 77 1.85 9.15 4.37
C ASP A 77 1.53 9.05 2.87
N PHE A 78 1.01 7.90 2.46
CA PHE A 78 0.60 7.65 1.09
C PHE A 78 -0.62 6.73 1.04
N SER A 79 -1.26 6.66 -0.10
CA SER A 79 -2.39 5.80 -0.39
C SER A 79 -2.15 5.07 -1.70
N ILE A 80 -2.71 3.88 -1.84
CA ILE A 80 -2.84 3.20 -3.12
C ILE A 80 -4.30 3.30 -3.54
N GLU A 81 -4.56 3.98 -4.65
CA GLU A 81 -5.89 4.08 -5.25
C GLU A 81 -6.03 3.03 -6.36
N THR A 82 -6.92 2.06 -6.16
CA THR A 82 -7.31 1.12 -7.22
C THR A 82 -8.57 1.60 -7.91
N PHE A 83 -8.59 1.57 -9.24
CA PHE A 83 -9.72 1.98 -10.05
C PHE A 83 -9.80 1.13 -11.31
N PHE A 84 -10.99 1.00 -11.90
CA PHE A 84 -11.11 0.43 -13.24
C PHE A 84 -10.90 1.55 -14.26
N GLY A 85 -9.96 1.34 -15.17
CA GLY A 85 -9.88 2.12 -16.40
C GLY A 85 -10.99 1.73 -17.36
N GLN A 86 -10.72 1.82 -18.66
CA GLN A 86 -11.69 1.38 -19.67
C GLN A 86 -11.88 -0.15 -19.68
N THR A 87 -10.78 -0.90 -19.58
CA THR A 87 -10.78 -2.36 -19.81
C THR A 87 -10.02 -3.16 -18.77
N SER A 88 -9.33 -2.50 -17.84
CA SER A 88 -8.45 -3.17 -16.88
C SER A 88 -8.50 -2.50 -15.51
N LEU A 89 -8.18 -3.29 -14.49
CA LEU A 89 -7.85 -2.77 -13.17
C LEU A 89 -6.56 -1.94 -13.29
N CYS A 90 -6.55 -0.78 -12.67
CA CYS A 90 -5.42 0.12 -12.58
C CYS A 90 -5.19 0.48 -11.10
N ALA A 91 -3.97 0.90 -10.78
CA ALA A 91 -3.61 1.37 -9.46
C ALA A 91 -2.69 2.59 -9.57
N ALA A 92 -2.78 3.50 -8.61
CA ALA A 92 -1.91 4.67 -8.51
C ALA A 92 -1.45 4.89 -7.06
N LEU A 93 -0.19 5.25 -6.92
CA LEU A 93 0.39 5.70 -5.67
C LEU A 93 0.02 7.17 -5.50
N VAL A 94 -0.57 7.54 -4.37
CA VAL A 94 -1.07 8.90 -4.12
C VAL A 94 -0.49 9.44 -2.83
N TRP A 95 0.07 10.64 -2.89
CA TRP A 95 0.61 11.32 -1.71
C TRP A 95 0.35 12.82 -1.78
N ASN A 96 0.52 13.49 -0.63
CA ASN A 96 0.41 14.94 -0.53
C ASN A 96 1.80 15.58 -0.40
N GLU A 97 2.17 16.36 -1.42
CA GLU A 97 3.39 17.15 -1.46
C GLU A 97 3.01 18.63 -1.28
N GLN A 98 3.30 19.19 -0.10
CA GLN A 98 3.06 20.62 0.20
C GLN A 98 1.62 21.10 -0.11
N GLY A 99 0.61 20.27 0.17
CA GLY A 99 -0.79 20.58 -0.11
C GLY A 99 -1.28 20.14 -1.49
N ILE A 100 -0.36 19.73 -2.39
CA ILE A 100 -0.69 19.26 -3.73
C ILE A 100 -0.76 17.74 -3.74
N VAL A 101 -1.87 17.19 -4.24
CA VAL A 101 -2.01 15.75 -4.46
C VAL A 101 -1.19 15.35 -5.68
N ARG A 102 -0.28 14.40 -5.48
CA ARG A 102 0.57 13.83 -6.52
C ARG A 102 0.21 12.36 -6.75
N ARG A 103 0.53 11.87 -7.95
CA ARG A 103 0.32 10.49 -8.36
C ARG A 103 1.59 9.88 -8.94
N GLY A 104 1.78 8.60 -8.68
CA GLY A 104 2.90 7.80 -9.16
C GLY A 104 2.43 6.44 -9.66
N PRO A 105 3.27 5.74 -10.42
CA PRO A 105 2.93 4.45 -10.99
C PRO A 105 2.83 3.37 -9.91
N VAL A 106 1.94 2.41 -10.14
CA VAL A 106 1.85 1.15 -9.38
C VAL A 106 1.77 0.02 -10.40
N ALA A 107 2.67 -0.94 -10.29
CA ALA A 107 2.62 -2.15 -11.10
C ALA A 107 1.61 -3.13 -10.49
N ILE A 108 0.80 -3.74 -11.35
CA ILE A 108 -0.12 -4.82 -10.98
C ILE A 108 0.49 -6.11 -11.48
N VAL A 109 0.84 -7.01 -10.56
CA VAL A 109 1.38 -8.33 -10.85
C VAL A 109 0.23 -9.34 -10.68
N PRO A 110 -0.32 -9.92 -11.76
CA PRO A 110 -1.38 -10.91 -11.65
C PRO A 110 -0.90 -12.15 -10.87
N ASN A 111 -1.77 -12.71 -10.03
CA ASN A 111 -1.43 -13.91 -9.24
C ASN A 111 -1.30 -15.19 -10.12
N SER A 112 -1.76 -15.13 -11.37
CA SER A 112 -1.56 -16.17 -12.38
C SER A 112 -1.70 -15.59 -13.77
N VAL A 113 -0.72 -15.83 -14.64
CA VAL A 113 -0.91 -15.80 -16.10
C VAL A 113 -1.52 -17.15 -16.45
N VAL A 114 -2.80 -17.15 -16.84
CA VAL A 114 -3.45 -18.30 -17.47
C VAL A 114 -3.28 -18.17 -18.97
#